data_AF-A0A535TPA4-F1
#
_entry.id   AF-A0A535TPA4-F1
#
_cell.length_a   1.000
_cell.length_b   1.000
_cell.length_c   1.000
_cell.angle_alpha   90.00
_cell.angle_beta   90.00
_cell.angle_gamma   90.00
#
_symmetry.space_group_name_H-M   'P 1'
#
loop_
_entity.id
_entity.type
_entity.pdbx_description
1 polymer ?
#
loop_
_entity_poly.entity_id
_entity_poly.type
_entity_poly.pdbx_seq_one_letter_code
_entity_poly.pdbx_strand_id
1 'polypeptide(L)'
;MWPCLPLLLKLTSSIHKLNNTGPSVYGRRLAKVNSLFDPVEMSQAAQYTPAGPAQPVKRPGKTRLFLVPAGIVLLLLAIPGGVYVFSQNELSQAQASEAHGDYSQALSQFATVEKVAGNPVSRLLLGEVADRAQSGTAETHFLWGVALTKDAKFVDGEAQLRAAITIGLADWATRANAALADLFTAWGQSLVANKQFQAGIDKYRLVATVDSTGNLTAATNAGLATAYAGFAQWYTQQEPADYPNALTWYQNLVKEFPDSPEAKQAKASLLPQTLYNAGLAFVQQMRFQQARDAMTDLVTNYPTTTWAPQANAALHADQPLTGTLVLSDQNPTPIANRLVRIATHWKIVKAHTYDDSGGKIYSTSTDAKGNFKVTMPPGQNYLITWWDPTRSTFVTTFLSDNVPVNQITINALEPAHTTVATS
;
A
#
# COMPACT_ATOMS: atom_id res chain seq x y z
N MET A 1 11.75 28.86 -35.59
CA MET A 1 12.30 29.61 -34.44
C MET A 1 11.57 29.15 -33.19
N TRP A 2 12.27 28.41 -32.33
CA TRP A 2 11.88 28.18 -30.93
C TRP A 2 12.04 29.49 -30.12
N PRO A 3 11.40 29.60 -28.95
CA PRO A 3 12.21 29.37 -27.75
C PRO A 3 11.52 28.62 -26.59
N CYS A 4 12.41 28.19 -25.70
CA CYS A 4 12.33 27.30 -24.56
C CYS A 4 11.36 27.65 -23.42
N LEU A 5 10.98 26.58 -22.72
CA LEU A 5 10.52 26.47 -21.33
C LEU A 5 11.60 26.96 -20.33
N PRO A 6 11.24 27.22 -19.05
CA PRO A 6 11.40 26.15 -18.06
C PRO A 6 10.26 26.00 -17.04
N LEU A 7 10.25 24.79 -16.48
CA LEU A 7 9.39 24.19 -15.46
C LEU A 7 10.02 24.40 -14.06
N LEU A 8 9.23 24.57 -12.99
CA LEU A 8 9.25 23.78 -11.74
C LEU A 8 8.62 24.49 -10.51
N LEU A 9 8.02 23.65 -9.65
CA LEU A 9 7.87 23.73 -8.18
C LEU A 9 6.80 24.66 -7.55
N LYS A 10 5.63 24.06 -7.27
CA LYS A 10 4.88 24.19 -6.00
C LYS A 10 3.82 23.10 -5.90
N LEU A 11 4.15 21.98 -5.26
CA LEU A 11 3.21 20.90 -4.95
C LEU A 11 3.64 20.19 -3.65
N THR A 12 3.48 20.88 -2.52
CA THR A 12 3.58 20.28 -1.17
C THR A 12 2.87 21.17 -0.14
N SER A 13 1.59 20.93 0.17
CA SER A 13 1.03 21.38 1.47
C SER A 13 -0.30 20.76 1.97
N SER A 14 -0.84 19.65 1.43
CA SER A 14 -2.22 19.24 1.81
C SER A 14 -2.44 17.82 2.33
N ILE A 15 -1.42 17.02 2.64
CA ILE A 15 -1.63 15.63 3.14
C ILE A 15 -0.85 15.38 4.45
N HIS A 16 -1.16 16.16 5.50
CA HIS A 16 -0.70 15.88 6.87
C HIS A 16 -1.80 15.98 7.94
N LYS A 17 -3.08 16.03 7.54
CA LYS A 17 -4.21 16.23 8.49
C LYS A 17 -5.15 15.04 8.69
N LEU A 18 -4.89 13.87 8.12
CA LEU A 18 -5.83 12.73 8.21
C LEU A 18 -5.45 11.61 9.20
N ASN A 19 -4.32 11.67 9.90
CA ASN A 19 -3.97 10.69 10.92
C ASN A 19 -3.49 11.35 12.22
N ASN A 20 -4.40 11.82 13.06
CA ASN A 20 -4.12 11.99 14.50
C ASN A 20 -5.40 12.20 15.33
N THR A 21 -6.00 11.12 15.79
CA THR A 21 -6.84 11.10 17.01
C THR A 21 -6.62 9.78 17.74
N GLY A 22 -5.52 9.69 18.50
CA GLY A 22 -5.39 8.69 19.55
C GLY A 22 -6.07 9.16 20.84
N PRO A 23 -6.75 8.29 21.61
CA PRO A 23 -7.27 8.67 22.91
C PRO A 23 -6.32 8.31 24.07
N SER A 24 -6.34 9.20 25.06
CA SER A 24 -6.25 8.95 26.52
C SER A 24 -4.89 8.75 27.19
N VAL A 25 -4.61 9.66 28.14
CA VAL A 25 -3.85 9.37 29.36
C VAL A 25 -4.66 9.88 30.55
N TYR A 26 -5.21 8.97 31.36
CA TYR A 26 -5.31 9.13 32.82
C TYR A 26 -5.41 7.75 33.51
N GLY A 27 -4.44 7.50 34.40
CA GLY A 27 -4.68 7.10 35.80
C GLY A 27 -5.24 5.71 36.15
N ARG A 28 -4.33 4.83 36.60
CA ARG A 28 -4.49 3.66 37.50
C ARG A 28 -5.82 3.50 38.25
N ARG A 29 -6.33 2.25 38.29
CA ARG A 29 -6.56 1.51 39.55
C ARG A 29 -6.65 -0.01 39.32
N LEU A 30 -5.97 -0.73 40.20
CA LEU A 30 -6.00 -2.18 40.37
C LEU A 30 -7.39 -2.65 40.83
N ALA A 31 -7.93 -3.68 40.17
CA ALA A 31 -8.84 -4.64 40.80
C ALA A 31 -8.68 -6.01 40.13
N LYS A 32 -8.46 -7.01 40.97
CA LYS A 32 -8.22 -8.42 40.68
C LYS A 32 -9.59 -9.12 40.67
N VAL A 33 -10.00 -9.71 39.54
CA VAL A 33 -11.10 -10.70 39.50
C VAL A 33 -10.76 -11.78 38.49
N ASN A 34 -10.85 -13.03 38.95
CA ASN A 34 -10.60 -14.25 38.19
C ASN A 34 -11.74 -14.60 37.23
N SER A 35 -11.32 -15.20 36.10
CA SER A 35 -11.98 -16.25 35.30
C SER A 35 -13.41 -16.05 34.81
N LEU A 36 -13.59 -16.04 33.48
CA LEU A 36 -14.33 -17.05 32.69
C LEU A 36 -14.49 -16.50 31.26
N PHE A 37 -14.31 -17.37 30.26
CA PHE A 37 -14.38 -17.19 28.80
C PHE A 37 -13.04 -17.27 28.06
N ASP A 38 -12.84 -18.45 27.47
CA ASP A 38 -11.75 -18.87 26.60
C ASP A 38 -11.73 -18.12 25.25
N PRO A 39 -10.53 -17.76 24.73
CA PRO A 39 -10.36 -17.39 23.34
C PRO A 39 -10.06 -18.62 22.46
N VAL A 40 -10.74 -18.68 21.32
CA VAL A 40 -10.50 -19.63 20.22
C VAL A 40 -9.04 -19.52 19.76
N GLU A 41 -8.31 -20.62 19.89
CA GLU A 41 -6.94 -20.82 19.38
C GLU A 41 -6.91 -20.72 17.85
N MET A 42 -6.12 -19.78 17.32
CA MET A 42 -5.59 -19.88 15.96
C MET A 42 -4.11 -20.25 16.04
N SER A 43 -3.82 -21.41 15.46
CA SER A 43 -2.58 -22.16 15.36
C SER A 43 -1.28 -21.35 15.43
N GLN A 44 -0.53 -21.60 16.51
CA GLN A 44 0.87 -21.21 16.66
C GLN A 44 1.76 -22.00 15.70
N ALA A 45 2.75 -21.32 15.14
CA ALA A 45 3.87 -21.93 14.43
C ALA A 45 4.62 -22.91 15.35
N ALA A 46 4.90 -24.11 14.84
CA ALA A 46 5.61 -25.15 15.56
C ALA A 46 7.01 -24.69 15.99
N GLN A 47 7.28 -24.76 17.29
CA GLN A 47 8.61 -24.56 17.87
C GLN A 47 9.48 -25.80 17.62
N TYR A 48 10.64 -25.59 17.03
CA TYR A 48 11.70 -26.58 16.88
C TYR A 48 12.36 -26.87 18.23
N THR A 49 12.34 -28.12 18.68
CA THR A 49 13.15 -28.62 19.80
C THR A 49 14.17 -29.65 19.30
N PRO A 50 15.41 -29.63 19.82
CA PRO A 50 16.50 -30.46 19.34
C PRO A 50 16.48 -31.85 20.00
N ALA A 51 16.75 -32.91 19.22
CA ALA A 51 16.91 -34.25 19.75
C ALA A 51 18.38 -34.69 19.76
N GLY A 52 18.88 -35.02 20.94
CA GLY A 52 19.98 -35.95 21.19
C GLY A 52 19.89 -36.45 22.64
N PRO A 53 20.70 -37.42 23.09
CA PRO A 53 21.11 -38.69 22.47
C PRO A 53 20.82 -39.92 23.38
N ALA A 54 20.96 -41.15 22.86
CA ALA A 54 21.61 -42.35 23.46
C ALA A 54 21.05 -43.70 22.94
N GLN A 55 21.96 -44.63 22.60
CA GLN A 55 21.76 -46.06 22.32
C GLN A 55 21.37 -46.87 23.60
N PRO A 56 21.46 -48.23 23.74
CA PRO A 56 21.68 -49.37 22.79
C PRO A 56 20.80 -50.64 23.09
N VAL A 57 20.85 -51.71 22.26
CA VAL A 57 20.87 -53.14 22.71
C VAL A 57 21.56 -54.06 21.68
N LYS A 58 22.30 -55.05 22.19
CA LYS A 58 23.26 -55.99 21.56
C LYS A 58 22.75 -57.45 21.47
N ARG A 59 23.24 -58.17 20.42
CA ARG A 59 23.80 -59.58 20.33
C ARG A 59 22.87 -60.82 20.29
N PRO A 60 23.32 -62.05 19.89
CA PRO A 60 24.69 -62.55 19.54
C PRO A 60 24.89 -63.51 18.31
N GLY A 61 26.16 -63.68 17.89
CA GLY A 61 26.80 -64.92 17.36
C GLY A 61 26.70 -65.17 15.84
N LYS A 62 27.74 -65.55 15.08
CA LYS A 62 29.04 -66.19 15.37
C LYS A 62 30.12 -65.78 14.35
N THR A 63 31.32 -65.61 14.91
CA THR A 63 32.69 -65.84 14.41
C THR A 63 32.94 -66.37 12.99
N ARG A 64 33.84 -65.67 12.28
CA ARG A 64 35.06 -66.14 11.55
C ARG A 64 35.88 -64.87 11.20
N LEU A 65 36.81 -64.42 12.04
CA LEU A 65 38.27 -64.67 11.96
C LEU A 65 38.78 -64.86 10.52
N PHE A 66 39.45 -63.84 9.96
CA PHE A 66 40.88 -63.88 9.64
C PHE A 66 41.37 -62.53 9.06
N LEU A 67 42.50 -62.08 9.63
CA LEU A 67 43.58 -61.28 9.01
C LEU A 67 43.32 -59.83 8.57
N VAL A 68 43.66 -58.94 9.50
CA VAL A 68 44.33 -57.65 9.21
C VAL A 68 45.79 -57.98 8.82
N PRO A 69 46.41 -57.21 7.91
CA PRO A 69 47.36 -56.17 8.34
C PRO A 69 46.95 -54.82 7.73
N ALA A 70 46.78 -53.74 8.48
CA ALA A 70 47.85 -52.98 9.14
C ALA A 70 48.99 -52.68 8.16
N GLY A 71 48.83 -51.60 7.40
CA GLY A 71 49.91 -51.02 6.60
C GLY A 71 49.41 -50.41 5.30
N ILE A 72 49.20 -49.08 5.29
CA ILE A 72 49.69 -48.11 4.30
C ILE A 72 49.22 -46.72 4.80
N VAL A 73 49.94 -46.23 5.81
CA VAL A 73 50.25 -44.82 5.97
C VAL A 73 51.77 -44.77 5.78
N LEU A 74 52.24 -43.88 4.89
CA LEU A 74 53.59 -43.74 4.30
C LEU A 74 53.81 -44.51 2.98
N LEU A 75 53.63 -43.84 1.83
CA LEU A 75 54.74 -43.07 1.25
C LEU A 75 54.26 -42.06 0.19
N LEU A 76 54.62 -40.82 0.45
CA LEU A 76 54.19 -39.57 -0.16
C LEU A 76 54.84 -39.23 -1.51
N LEU A 77 55.38 -40.20 -2.28
CA LEU A 77 56.21 -39.86 -3.48
C LEU A 77 56.03 -40.75 -4.73
N ALA A 78 55.01 -41.61 -4.76
CA ALA A 78 54.43 -42.20 -5.97
C ALA A 78 52.98 -42.52 -5.57
N ILE A 79 51.93 -41.86 -6.04
CA ILE A 79 51.35 -41.93 -7.39
C ILE A 79 50.56 -40.63 -7.61
N PRO A 80 51.10 -39.60 -8.28
CA PRO A 80 50.30 -38.48 -8.78
C PRO A 80 49.15 -38.95 -9.68
N GLY A 81 49.35 -40.03 -10.44
CA GLY A 81 48.38 -40.55 -11.41
C GLY A 81 47.09 -41.13 -10.83
N GLY A 82 47.11 -41.79 -9.66
CA GLY A 82 45.93 -42.46 -9.11
C GLY A 82 44.90 -41.46 -8.59
N VAL A 83 45.38 -40.42 -7.89
CA VAL A 83 44.55 -39.32 -7.40
C VAL A 83 44.03 -38.47 -8.56
N TYR A 84 44.85 -38.26 -9.60
CA TYR A 84 44.43 -37.58 -10.82
C TYR A 84 43.31 -38.34 -11.55
N VAL A 85 43.49 -39.65 -11.81
CA VAL A 85 42.49 -40.48 -12.51
C VAL A 85 41.19 -40.57 -11.71
N PHE A 86 41.28 -40.73 -10.39
CA PHE A 86 40.10 -40.70 -9.51
C PHE A 86 39.35 -39.36 -9.62
N SER A 87 40.07 -38.24 -9.50
CA SER A 87 39.47 -36.89 -9.54
C SER A 87 38.85 -36.58 -10.91
N GLN A 88 39.48 -37.01 -12.01
CA GLN A 88 38.92 -36.86 -13.36
C GLN A 88 37.69 -37.74 -13.58
N ASN A 89 37.69 -38.97 -13.05
CA ASN A 89 36.53 -39.85 -13.15
C ASN A 89 35.33 -39.30 -12.35
N GLU A 90 35.57 -38.76 -11.16
CA GLU A 90 34.53 -38.10 -10.36
C GLU A 90 34.05 -36.80 -11.02
N LEU A 91 34.95 -36.00 -11.63
CA LEU A 91 34.56 -34.80 -12.39
C LEU A 91 33.64 -35.15 -13.58
N SER A 92 33.99 -36.20 -14.33
CA SER A 92 33.18 -36.69 -15.44
C SER A 92 31.80 -37.19 -14.98
N GLN A 93 31.74 -37.91 -13.85
CA GLN A 93 30.47 -38.33 -13.25
C GLN A 93 29.63 -37.14 -12.79
N ALA A 94 30.25 -36.11 -12.20
CA ALA A 94 29.57 -34.89 -11.78
C ALA A 94 28.90 -34.19 -12.97
N GLN A 95 29.63 -34.03 -14.07
CA GLN A 95 29.12 -33.45 -15.31
C GLN A 95 27.98 -34.28 -15.93
N ALA A 96 28.06 -35.61 -15.87
CA ALA A 96 26.99 -36.48 -16.33
C ALA A 96 25.71 -36.34 -15.48
N SER A 97 25.85 -36.30 -14.15
CA SER A 97 24.74 -36.07 -13.22
C SER A 97 24.10 -34.69 -13.46
N GLU A 98 24.90 -33.64 -13.65
CA GLU A 98 24.41 -32.29 -13.97
C GLU A 98 23.63 -32.28 -15.29
N ALA A 99 24.16 -32.93 -16.34
CA ALA A 99 23.50 -33.02 -17.64
C ALA A 99 22.16 -33.78 -17.59
N HIS A 100 22.00 -34.71 -16.65
CA HIS A 100 20.73 -35.40 -16.39
C HIS A 100 19.78 -34.63 -15.47
N GLY A 101 20.20 -33.49 -14.90
CA GLY A 101 19.41 -32.72 -13.95
C GLY A 101 19.46 -33.24 -12.51
N ASP A 102 20.35 -34.20 -12.22
CA ASP A 102 20.58 -34.74 -10.87
C ASP A 102 21.50 -33.80 -10.06
N TYR A 103 21.06 -32.55 -9.90
CA TYR A 103 21.89 -31.46 -9.37
C TYR A 103 22.46 -31.75 -7.96
N SER A 104 21.67 -32.38 -7.07
CA SER A 104 22.17 -32.74 -5.74
C SER A 104 23.31 -33.76 -5.79
N GLN A 105 23.25 -34.71 -6.73
CA GLN A 105 24.30 -35.72 -6.91
C GLN A 105 25.55 -35.08 -7.54
N ALA A 106 25.36 -34.25 -8.55
CA ALA A 106 26.43 -33.48 -9.19
C ALA A 106 27.21 -32.65 -8.15
N LEU A 107 26.52 -31.89 -7.29
CA LEU A 107 27.17 -31.11 -6.22
C LEU A 107 27.97 -31.99 -5.25
N SER A 108 27.46 -33.16 -4.87
CA SER A 108 28.19 -34.10 -4.00
C SER A 108 29.47 -34.62 -4.67
N GLN A 109 29.42 -34.87 -5.98
CA GLN A 109 30.55 -35.35 -6.76
C GLN A 109 31.59 -34.24 -6.95
N PHE A 110 31.18 -33.02 -7.30
CA PHE A 110 32.08 -31.86 -7.37
C PHE A 110 32.74 -31.55 -6.03
N ALA A 111 31.99 -31.57 -4.91
CA ALA A 111 32.56 -31.38 -3.57
C ALA A 111 33.62 -32.44 -3.21
N THR A 112 33.45 -33.67 -3.70
CA THR A 112 34.45 -34.73 -3.54
C THR A 112 35.73 -34.41 -4.31
N VAL A 113 35.60 -33.93 -5.55
CA VAL A 113 36.74 -33.48 -6.37
C VAL A 113 37.45 -32.30 -5.70
N GLU A 114 36.71 -31.27 -5.25
CA GLU A 114 37.29 -30.11 -4.56
C GLU A 114 38.05 -30.51 -3.28
N LYS A 115 37.52 -31.46 -2.50
CA LYS A 115 38.19 -31.94 -1.29
C LYS A 115 39.51 -32.65 -1.58
N VAL A 116 39.58 -33.41 -2.68
CA VAL A 116 40.76 -34.20 -3.06
C VAL A 116 41.79 -33.34 -3.81
N ALA A 117 41.34 -32.59 -4.81
CA ALA A 117 42.18 -31.77 -5.69
C ALA A 117 42.52 -30.39 -5.10
N GLY A 118 41.66 -29.84 -4.24
CA GLY A 118 41.82 -28.52 -3.62
C GLY A 118 42.70 -28.49 -2.37
N ASN A 119 43.14 -29.65 -1.84
CA ASN A 119 44.11 -29.69 -0.75
C ASN A 119 45.42 -28.99 -1.15
N PRO A 120 46.05 -28.16 -0.29
CA PRO A 120 47.28 -27.44 -0.61
C PRO A 120 48.40 -28.27 -1.25
N VAL A 121 48.54 -29.54 -0.83
CA VAL A 121 49.56 -30.46 -1.37
C VAL A 121 49.16 -30.97 -2.76
N SER A 122 47.89 -31.32 -2.95
CA SER A 122 47.36 -31.80 -4.23
C SER A 122 47.24 -30.71 -5.28
N ARG A 123 46.99 -29.46 -4.86
CA ARG A 123 46.70 -28.33 -5.76
C ARG A 123 47.87 -27.98 -6.68
N LEU A 124 49.11 -28.26 -6.26
CA LEU A 124 50.31 -28.14 -7.10
C LEU A 124 50.24 -29.01 -8.37
N LEU A 125 49.51 -30.12 -8.33
CA LEU A 125 49.41 -31.09 -9.44
C LEU A 125 48.01 -31.14 -10.05
N LEU A 126 46.97 -30.86 -9.25
CA LEU A 126 45.56 -31.00 -9.59
C LEU A 126 44.82 -29.66 -9.64
N GLY A 127 45.53 -28.53 -9.64
CA GLY A 127 44.94 -27.19 -9.60
C GLY A 127 43.87 -26.99 -10.67
N GLU A 128 44.13 -27.40 -11.91
CA GLU A 128 43.16 -27.31 -13.00
C GLU A 128 41.89 -28.14 -12.74
N VAL A 129 42.03 -29.35 -12.17
CA VAL A 129 40.88 -30.22 -11.84
C VAL A 129 40.07 -29.61 -10.70
N ALA A 130 40.74 -29.01 -9.70
CA ALA A 130 40.08 -28.30 -8.61
C ALA A 130 39.32 -27.05 -9.13
N ASP A 131 39.94 -26.27 -10.01
CA ASP A 131 39.34 -25.06 -10.58
C ASP A 131 38.13 -25.42 -11.48
N ARG A 132 38.23 -26.51 -12.26
CA ARG A 132 37.09 -27.05 -13.03
C ARG A 132 35.96 -27.54 -12.13
N ALA A 133 36.28 -28.21 -11.01
CA ALA A 133 35.27 -28.64 -10.06
C ALA A 133 34.56 -27.45 -9.42
N GLN A 134 35.29 -26.41 -9.02
CA GLN A 134 34.71 -25.18 -8.47
C GLN A 134 33.82 -24.45 -9.48
N SER A 135 34.24 -24.38 -10.76
CA SER A 135 33.39 -23.85 -11.82
C SER A 135 32.14 -24.72 -12.04
N GLY A 136 32.28 -26.05 -12.00
CA GLY A 136 31.16 -26.99 -12.10
C GLY A 136 30.17 -26.85 -10.95
N THR A 137 30.64 -26.69 -9.71
CA THR A 137 29.79 -26.40 -8.54
C THR A 137 28.96 -25.12 -8.77
N ALA A 138 29.56 -24.08 -9.33
CA ALA A 138 28.85 -22.83 -9.64
C ALA A 138 27.82 -22.99 -10.77
N GLU A 139 28.20 -23.71 -11.83
CA GLU A 139 27.31 -24.07 -12.93
C GLU A 139 26.10 -24.87 -12.44
N THR A 140 26.33 -25.89 -11.63
CA THR A 140 25.27 -26.76 -11.10
C THR A 140 24.28 -25.98 -10.24
N HIS A 141 24.77 -25.14 -9.32
CA HIS A 141 23.92 -24.25 -8.53
C HIS A 141 23.12 -23.29 -9.40
N PHE A 142 23.76 -22.71 -10.43
CA PHE A 142 23.08 -21.84 -11.38
C PHE A 142 21.96 -22.56 -12.14
N LEU A 143 22.27 -23.71 -12.76
CA LEU A 143 21.31 -24.50 -13.53
C LEU A 143 20.16 -25.00 -12.67
N TRP A 144 20.44 -25.44 -11.45
CA TRP A 144 19.41 -25.87 -10.50
C TRP A 144 18.49 -24.71 -10.13
N GLY A 145 19.05 -23.53 -9.82
CA GLY A 145 18.28 -22.34 -9.51
C GLY A 145 17.37 -21.90 -10.66
N VAL A 146 17.86 -21.95 -11.89
CA VAL A 146 17.06 -21.67 -13.10
C VAL A 146 15.94 -22.71 -13.27
N ALA A 147 16.21 -24.00 -13.05
CA ALA A 147 15.18 -25.05 -13.13
C ALA A 147 14.08 -24.84 -12.07
N LEU A 148 14.46 -24.57 -10.82
CA LEU A 148 13.52 -24.30 -9.73
C LEU A 148 12.65 -23.06 -10.00
N THR A 149 13.23 -22.03 -10.64
CA THR A 149 12.49 -20.83 -11.05
C THR A 149 11.39 -21.17 -12.05
N LYS A 150 11.68 -22.04 -13.04
CA LYS A 150 10.68 -22.52 -14.01
C LYS A 150 9.57 -23.33 -13.34
N ASP A 151 9.89 -24.06 -12.28
CA ASP A 151 8.93 -24.80 -11.45
C ASP A 151 8.18 -23.91 -10.43
N ALA A 152 8.37 -22.58 -10.48
CA ALA A 152 7.83 -21.62 -9.51
C ALA A 152 8.24 -21.88 -8.05
N LYS A 153 9.32 -22.64 -7.81
CA LYS A 153 9.93 -22.87 -6.49
C LYS A 153 10.91 -21.73 -6.18
N PHE A 154 10.37 -20.52 -6.08
CA PHE A 154 11.18 -19.28 -6.05
C PHE A 154 12.14 -19.19 -4.86
N VAL A 155 11.72 -19.66 -3.67
CA VAL A 155 12.57 -19.65 -2.47
C VAL A 155 13.80 -20.54 -2.64
N ASP A 156 13.58 -21.77 -3.10
CA ASP A 156 14.67 -22.72 -3.34
C ASP A 156 15.57 -22.23 -4.49
N GLY A 157 14.96 -21.70 -5.56
CA GLY A 157 15.68 -21.13 -6.69
C GLY A 157 16.60 -19.97 -6.29
N GLU A 158 16.12 -19.06 -5.43
CA GLU A 158 16.92 -17.94 -4.91
C GLU A 158 18.13 -18.47 -4.12
N ALA A 159 17.92 -19.48 -3.26
CA ALA A 159 19.01 -20.06 -2.48
C ALA A 159 20.11 -20.66 -3.37
N GLN A 160 19.74 -21.39 -4.43
CA GLN A 160 20.70 -21.99 -5.37
C GLN A 160 21.46 -20.91 -6.16
N LEU A 161 20.78 -19.89 -6.67
CA LEU A 161 21.45 -18.81 -7.41
C LEU A 161 22.40 -18.00 -6.52
N ARG A 162 22.04 -17.75 -5.25
CA ARG A 162 22.93 -17.10 -4.28
C ARG A 162 24.14 -17.97 -3.93
N ALA A 163 23.98 -19.29 -3.88
CA ALA A 163 25.11 -20.21 -3.70
C ALA A 163 26.11 -20.08 -4.87
N ALA A 164 25.64 -20.01 -6.11
CA ALA A 164 26.48 -19.79 -7.29
C ALA A 164 27.30 -18.48 -7.20
N ILE A 165 26.69 -17.39 -6.71
CA ILE A 165 27.38 -16.11 -6.48
C ILE A 165 28.46 -16.23 -5.40
N THR A 166 28.17 -16.96 -4.33
CA THR A 166 29.04 -17.08 -3.15
C THR A 166 30.36 -17.80 -3.46
N ILE A 167 30.40 -18.61 -4.53
CA ILE A 167 31.61 -19.31 -4.99
C ILE A 167 32.70 -18.31 -5.44
N GLY A 168 32.31 -17.08 -5.80
CA GLY A 168 33.26 -15.98 -6.04
C GLY A 168 33.87 -15.94 -7.45
N LEU A 169 33.36 -16.75 -8.38
CA LEU A 169 33.76 -16.71 -9.79
C LEU A 169 32.97 -15.62 -10.52
N ALA A 170 33.66 -14.61 -11.06
CA ALA A 170 33.04 -13.40 -11.61
C ALA A 170 32.00 -13.66 -12.71
N ASP A 171 32.30 -14.59 -13.63
CA ASP A 171 31.40 -14.95 -14.72
C ASP A 171 30.10 -15.58 -14.20
N TRP A 172 30.21 -16.48 -13.22
CA TRP A 172 29.06 -17.14 -12.61
C TRP A 172 28.27 -16.18 -11.73
N ALA A 173 28.93 -15.30 -10.98
CA ALA A 173 28.24 -14.26 -10.22
C ALA A 173 27.42 -13.35 -11.14
N THR A 174 27.95 -12.99 -12.31
CA THR A 174 27.23 -12.19 -13.31
C THR A 174 26.00 -12.93 -13.85
N ARG A 175 26.17 -14.19 -14.27
CA ARG A 175 25.06 -15.03 -14.77
C ARG A 175 23.99 -15.28 -13.71
N ALA A 176 24.40 -15.58 -12.48
CA ALA A 176 23.49 -15.86 -11.38
C ALA A 176 22.73 -14.61 -10.91
N ASN A 177 23.36 -13.43 -10.92
CA ASN A 177 22.65 -12.17 -10.67
C ASN A 177 21.59 -11.88 -11.74
N ALA A 178 21.90 -12.11 -13.02
CA ALA A 178 20.91 -11.99 -14.09
C ALA A 178 19.74 -12.96 -13.90
N ALA A 179 20.02 -14.23 -13.57
CA ALA A 179 18.97 -15.21 -13.28
C ALA A 179 18.17 -14.89 -12.00
N LEU A 180 18.77 -14.27 -10.98
CA LEU A 180 18.03 -13.76 -9.81
C LEU A 180 17.07 -12.65 -10.20
N ALA A 181 17.49 -11.78 -11.12
CA ALA A 181 16.65 -10.70 -11.64
C ALA A 181 15.40 -11.27 -12.36
N ASP A 182 15.60 -12.29 -13.20
CA ASP A 182 14.52 -13.04 -13.85
C ASP A 182 13.61 -13.74 -12.82
N LEU A 183 14.19 -14.39 -11.81
CA LEU A 183 13.47 -15.06 -10.72
C LEU A 183 12.58 -14.08 -9.96
N PHE A 184 13.11 -12.93 -9.54
CA PHE A 184 12.35 -11.93 -8.79
C PHE A 184 11.23 -11.32 -9.63
N THR A 185 11.44 -11.16 -10.94
CA THR A 185 10.40 -10.72 -11.87
C THR A 185 9.27 -11.73 -11.96
N ALA A 186 9.59 -13.01 -12.19
CA ALA A 186 8.60 -14.09 -12.26
C ALA A 186 7.85 -14.30 -10.93
N TRP A 187 8.56 -14.20 -9.81
CA TRP A 187 7.98 -14.29 -8.47
C TRP A 187 7.03 -13.12 -8.21
N GLY A 188 7.46 -11.89 -8.50
CA GLY A 188 6.63 -10.69 -8.39
C GLY A 188 5.34 -10.81 -9.20
N GLN A 189 5.43 -11.29 -10.44
CA GLN A 189 4.28 -11.53 -11.31
C GLN A 189 3.30 -12.55 -10.71
N SER A 190 3.80 -13.68 -10.21
CA SER A 190 2.99 -14.71 -9.57
C SER A 190 2.26 -14.18 -8.32
N LEU A 191 2.96 -13.41 -7.48
CA LEU A 191 2.37 -12.80 -6.29
C LEU A 191 1.25 -11.81 -6.64
N VAL A 192 1.47 -10.95 -7.64
CA VAL A 192 0.46 -9.99 -8.11
C VAL A 192 -0.76 -10.71 -8.69
N ALA A 193 -0.56 -11.78 -9.47
CA ALA A 193 -1.66 -12.60 -10.01
C ALA A 193 -2.51 -13.22 -8.89
N ASN A 194 -1.88 -13.58 -7.77
CA ASN A 194 -2.54 -14.07 -6.56
C ASN A 194 -3.06 -12.95 -5.62
N LYS A 195 -3.12 -11.70 -6.10
CA LYS A 195 -3.54 -10.50 -5.34
C LYS A 195 -2.67 -10.21 -4.09
N GLN A 196 -1.48 -10.78 -4.00
CA GLN A 196 -0.49 -10.47 -2.96
C GLN A 196 0.36 -9.27 -3.40
N PHE A 197 -0.30 -8.13 -3.63
CA PHE A 197 0.30 -6.97 -4.30
C PHE A 197 1.56 -6.45 -3.60
N GLN A 198 1.51 -6.26 -2.27
CA GLN A 198 2.65 -5.74 -1.52
C GLN A 198 3.88 -6.65 -1.65
N ALA A 199 3.70 -7.96 -1.45
CA ALA A 199 4.78 -8.93 -1.59
C ALA A 199 5.33 -8.94 -3.04
N GLY A 200 4.46 -8.82 -4.04
CA GLY A 200 4.86 -8.71 -5.45
C GLY A 200 5.69 -7.46 -5.74
N ILE A 201 5.27 -6.30 -5.22
CA ILE A 201 6.02 -5.03 -5.30
C ILE A 201 7.41 -5.18 -4.67
N ASP A 202 7.49 -5.80 -3.49
CA ASP A 202 8.74 -6.00 -2.79
C ASP A 202 9.71 -6.88 -3.61
N LYS A 203 9.20 -7.92 -4.29
CA LYS A 203 10.01 -8.75 -5.19
C LYS A 203 10.47 -7.99 -6.45
N TYR A 204 9.60 -7.22 -7.10
CA TYR A 204 10.04 -6.39 -8.22
C TYR A 204 11.13 -5.39 -7.82
N ARG A 205 11.07 -4.80 -6.62
CA ARG A 205 12.10 -3.87 -6.14
C ARG A 205 13.47 -4.53 -5.94
N LEU A 206 13.52 -5.84 -5.66
CA LEU A 206 14.78 -6.57 -5.56
C LEU A 206 15.50 -6.71 -6.91
N VAL A 207 14.80 -6.61 -8.05
CA VAL A 207 15.42 -6.72 -9.38
C VAL A 207 16.52 -5.67 -9.57
N ALA A 208 16.28 -4.42 -9.15
CA ALA A 208 17.26 -3.34 -9.25
C ALA A 208 18.54 -3.57 -8.41
N THR A 209 18.51 -4.51 -7.46
CA THR A 209 19.69 -4.85 -6.63
C THR A 209 20.62 -5.86 -7.30
N VAL A 210 20.14 -6.57 -8.33
CA VAL A 210 20.88 -7.66 -9.01
C VAL A 210 21.03 -7.42 -10.52
N ASP A 211 20.16 -6.62 -11.16
CA ASP A 211 20.28 -6.24 -12.57
C ASP A 211 21.11 -4.97 -12.74
N SER A 212 22.43 -5.11 -12.67
CA SER A 212 23.37 -3.98 -12.87
C SER A 212 23.35 -3.42 -14.30
N THR A 213 22.89 -4.21 -15.27
CA THR A 213 22.80 -3.82 -16.68
C THR A 213 21.52 -3.04 -17.00
N GLY A 214 20.50 -3.13 -16.14
CA GLY A 214 19.20 -2.51 -16.34
C GLY A 214 18.35 -3.15 -17.43
N ASN A 215 18.72 -4.35 -17.91
CA ASN A 215 18.04 -5.05 -19.00
C ASN A 215 16.56 -5.34 -18.70
N LEU A 216 16.22 -5.57 -17.43
CA LEU A 216 14.86 -5.87 -16.97
C LEU A 216 14.13 -4.64 -16.42
N THR A 217 14.74 -3.45 -16.45
CA THR A 217 14.14 -2.23 -15.89
C THR A 217 12.77 -1.95 -16.48
N ALA A 218 12.62 -2.04 -17.81
CA ALA A 218 11.37 -1.77 -18.48
C ALA A 218 10.28 -2.79 -18.10
N ALA A 219 10.60 -4.08 -18.11
CA ALA A 219 9.67 -5.14 -17.74
C ALA A 219 9.26 -5.06 -16.27
N THR A 220 10.22 -4.79 -15.38
CA THR A 220 9.98 -4.64 -13.94
C THR A 220 9.12 -3.41 -13.64
N ASN A 221 9.38 -2.28 -14.31
CA ASN A 221 8.55 -1.08 -14.16
C ASN A 221 7.12 -1.32 -14.65
N ALA A 222 6.92 -2.07 -15.74
CA ALA A 222 5.59 -2.46 -16.19
C ALA A 222 4.88 -3.37 -15.16
N GLY A 223 5.62 -4.32 -14.56
CA GLY A 223 5.13 -5.17 -13.48
C GLY A 223 4.74 -4.38 -12.22
N LEU A 224 5.56 -3.41 -11.82
CA LEU A 224 5.27 -2.50 -10.70
C LEU A 224 4.04 -1.63 -10.97
N ALA A 225 3.93 -1.05 -12.18
CA ALA A 225 2.76 -0.27 -12.57
C ALA A 225 1.47 -1.11 -12.48
N THR A 226 1.52 -2.35 -13.00
CA THR A 226 0.40 -3.31 -12.89
C THR A 226 0.07 -3.61 -11.42
N ALA A 227 1.08 -3.84 -10.59
CA ALA A 227 0.90 -4.14 -9.17
C ALA A 227 0.26 -2.98 -8.40
N TYR A 228 0.72 -1.74 -8.64
CA TYR A 228 0.17 -0.54 -8.00
C TYR A 228 -1.28 -0.30 -8.41
N ALA A 229 -1.59 -0.45 -9.71
CA ALA A 229 -2.95 -0.32 -10.22
C ALA A 229 -3.88 -1.37 -9.61
N GLY A 230 -3.45 -2.63 -9.57
CA GLY A 230 -4.20 -3.73 -8.97
C GLY A 230 -4.42 -3.54 -7.46
N PHE A 231 -3.41 -3.03 -6.74
CA PHE A 231 -3.53 -2.78 -5.30
C PHE A 231 -4.51 -1.64 -5.01
N ALA A 232 -4.42 -0.55 -5.77
CA ALA A 232 -5.38 0.55 -5.67
C ALA A 232 -6.82 0.07 -5.90
N GLN A 233 -7.04 -0.73 -6.95
CA GLN A 233 -8.35 -1.31 -7.25
C GLN A 233 -8.85 -2.24 -6.14
N TRP A 234 -7.98 -3.05 -5.54
CA TRP A 234 -8.35 -3.91 -4.42
C TRP A 234 -8.91 -3.13 -3.22
N TYR A 235 -8.35 -1.95 -2.91
CA TYR A 235 -8.88 -1.08 -1.84
C TYR A 235 -10.27 -0.53 -2.16
N THR A 236 -10.57 -0.24 -3.44
CA THR A 236 -11.92 0.19 -3.86
C THR A 236 -12.98 -0.90 -3.76
N GLN A 237 -12.57 -2.17 -3.66
CA GLN A 237 -13.45 -3.33 -3.60
C GLN A 237 -13.65 -3.88 -2.18
N GLN A 238 -13.00 -3.28 -1.17
CA GLN A 238 -13.21 -3.66 0.22
C GLN A 238 -14.63 -3.31 0.69
N GLU A 239 -15.07 -3.95 1.77
CA GLU A 239 -16.35 -3.67 2.40
C GLU A 239 -16.15 -3.28 3.88
N PRO A 240 -16.21 -1.98 4.22
CA PRO A 240 -16.42 -0.83 3.33
C PRO A 240 -15.17 -0.49 2.49
N ALA A 241 -15.37 0.18 1.36
CA ALA A 241 -14.28 0.58 0.47
C ALA A 241 -13.32 1.56 1.15
N ASP A 242 -12.01 1.34 0.98
CA ASP A 242 -10.96 2.18 1.55
C ASP A 242 -10.41 3.14 0.50
N TYR A 243 -11.21 4.18 0.24
CA TYR A 243 -10.85 5.21 -0.74
C TYR A 243 -9.54 5.96 -0.43
N PRO A 244 -9.20 6.31 0.82
CA PRO A 244 -7.92 6.95 1.12
C PRO A 244 -6.71 6.14 0.65
N ASN A 245 -6.70 4.82 0.91
CA ASN A 245 -5.61 3.97 0.44
C ASN A 245 -5.64 3.77 -1.08
N ALA A 246 -6.82 3.58 -1.68
CA ALA A 246 -6.96 3.48 -3.14
C ALA A 246 -6.38 4.71 -3.86
N LEU A 247 -6.74 5.92 -3.40
CA LEU A 247 -6.25 7.18 -3.95
C LEU A 247 -4.73 7.31 -3.81
N THR A 248 -4.17 6.93 -2.65
CA THR A 248 -2.73 6.96 -2.41
C THR A 248 -1.98 6.08 -3.41
N TRP A 249 -2.45 4.86 -3.65
CA TRP A 249 -1.81 3.94 -4.60
C TRP A 249 -1.93 4.39 -6.05
N TYR A 250 -3.08 4.91 -6.47
CA TYR A 250 -3.21 5.48 -7.81
C TYR A 250 -2.34 6.74 -8.01
N GLN A 251 -2.22 7.60 -6.99
CA GLN A 251 -1.33 8.77 -7.05
C GLN A 251 0.13 8.35 -7.16
N ASN A 252 0.55 7.34 -6.38
CA ASN A 252 1.90 6.78 -6.47
C ASN A 252 2.16 6.16 -7.84
N LEU A 253 1.18 5.45 -8.42
CA LEU A 253 1.28 4.91 -9.78
C LEU A 253 1.56 6.02 -10.82
N VAL A 254 0.77 7.10 -10.79
CA VAL A 254 0.94 8.23 -11.71
C VAL A 254 2.25 8.97 -11.49
N LYS A 255 2.73 9.03 -10.24
CA LYS A 255 3.98 9.70 -9.87
C LYS A 255 5.22 8.89 -10.28
N GLU A 256 5.22 7.59 -9.98
CA GLU A 256 6.40 6.72 -10.14
C GLU A 256 6.48 6.12 -11.54
N PHE A 257 5.34 5.89 -12.21
CA PHE A 257 5.27 5.26 -13.53
C PHE A 257 4.43 6.07 -14.53
N PRO A 258 4.68 7.39 -14.71
CA PRO A 258 3.81 8.30 -15.46
C PRO A 258 3.53 7.87 -16.91
N ASP A 259 4.49 7.18 -17.54
CA ASP A 259 4.40 6.76 -18.94
C ASP A 259 3.70 5.41 -19.14
N SER A 260 3.44 4.67 -18.06
CA SER A 260 2.77 3.37 -18.11
C SER A 260 1.34 3.50 -18.63
N PRO A 261 0.82 2.48 -19.36
CA PRO A 261 -0.60 2.42 -19.74
C PRO A 261 -1.54 2.57 -18.53
N GLU A 262 -1.19 1.95 -17.41
CA GLU A 262 -1.95 1.96 -16.17
C GLU A 262 -2.01 3.36 -15.56
N ALA A 263 -0.90 4.11 -15.52
CA ALA A 263 -0.89 5.49 -15.04
C ALA A 263 -1.72 6.41 -15.94
N LYS A 264 -1.63 6.24 -17.27
CA LYS A 264 -2.46 6.99 -18.22
C LYS A 264 -3.93 6.73 -17.98
N GLN A 265 -4.33 5.48 -17.80
CA GLN A 265 -5.70 5.10 -17.47
C GLN A 265 -6.13 5.64 -16.09
N ALA A 266 -5.24 5.58 -15.10
CA ALA A 266 -5.51 6.10 -13.77
C ALA A 266 -5.80 7.60 -13.80
N LYS A 267 -4.97 8.38 -14.49
CA LYS A 267 -5.16 9.82 -14.64
C LYS A 267 -6.41 10.18 -15.45
N ALA A 268 -6.71 9.41 -16.50
CA ALA A 268 -7.83 9.68 -17.38
C ALA A 268 -9.20 9.35 -16.75
N SER A 269 -9.27 8.32 -15.90
CA SER A 269 -10.56 7.81 -15.43
C SER A 269 -10.56 7.33 -13.97
N LEU A 270 -9.59 6.50 -13.54
CA LEU A 270 -9.70 5.81 -12.24
C LEU A 270 -9.54 6.75 -11.04
N LEU A 271 -8.57 7.67 -11.05
CA LEU A 271 -8.43 8.70 -10.01
C LEU A 271 -9.67 9.59 -9.90
N PRO A 272 -10.14 10.21 -10.99
CA PRO A 272 -11.38 10.99 -10.98
C PRO A 272 -12.59 10.21 -10.46
N GLN A 273 -12.77 8.98 -10.92
CA GLN A 273 -13.87 8.11 -10.49
C GLN A 273 -13.75 7.78 -8.99
N THR A 274 -12.55 7.45 -8.53
CA THR A 274 -12.29 7.10 -7.13
C THR A 274 -12.55 8.30 -6.22
N LEU A 275 -12.15 9.52 -6.61
CA LEU A 275 -12.46 10.75 -5.89
C LEU A 275 -13.96 11.01 -5.80
N TYR A 276 -14.69 10.84 -6.90
CA TYR A 276 -16.14 11.01 -6.91
C TYR A 276 -16.83 10.02 -5.96
N ASN A 277 -16.49 8.74 -6.09
CA ASN A 277 -17.06 7.67 -5.26
C ASN A 277 -16.69 7.86 -3.77
N ALA A 278 -15.46 8.28 -3.48
CA ALA A 278 -15.05 8.66 -2.13
C ALA A 278 -15.90 9.78 -1.57
N GLY A 279 -16.14 10.82 -2.38
CA GLY A 279 -17.03 11.93 -2.04
C GLY A 279 -18.42 11.43 -1.63
N LEU A 280 -19.06 10.59 -2.44
CA LEU A 280 -20.37 10.02 -2.15
C LEU A 280 -20.37 9.17 -0.86
N ALA A 281 -19.38 8.30 -0.70
CA ALA A 281 -19.28 7.45 0.49
C ALA A 281 -19.06 8.27 1.77
N PHE A 282 -18.24 9.33 1.70
CA PHE A 282 -18.03 10.22 2.83
C PHE A 282 -19.29 11.00 3.22
N VAL A 283 -20.14 11.39 2.26
CA VAL A 283 -21.47 11.97 2.59
C VAL A 283 -22.33 10.98 3.36
N GLN A 284 -22.40 9.72 2.92
CA GLN A 284 -23.17 8.67 3.60
C GLN A 284 -22.65 8.40 5.03
N GLN A 285 -21.33 8.55 5.24
CA GLN A 285 -20.69 8.42 6.54
C GLN A 285 -20.75 9.72 7.38
N MET A 286 -21.43 10.77 6.91
CA MET A 286 -21.48 12.11 7.54
C MET A 286 -20.10 12.79 7.68
N ARG A 287 -19.12 12.38 6.88
CA ARG A 287 -17.75 12.95 6.82
C ARG A 287 -17.67 14.07 5.80
N PHE A 288 -18.50 15.10 5.98
CA PHE A 288 -18.76 16.12 4.96
C PHE A 288 -17.52 16.91 4.51
N GLN A 289 -16.58 17.20 5.42
CA GLN A 289 -15.35 17.90 5.04
C GLN A 289 -14.53 17.06 4.05
N GLN A 290 -14.37 15.76 4.31
CA GLN A 290 -13.62 14.88 3.41
C GLN A 290 -14.35 14.67 2.08
N ALA A 291 -15.68 14.66 2.09
CA ALA A 291 -16.47 14.64 0.88
C ALA A 291 -16.21 15.88 0.01
N ARG A 292 -16.23 17.07 0.63
CA ARG A 292 -15.91 18.33 -0.05
C ARG A 292 -14.48 18.35 -0.58
N ASP A 293 -13.51 17.91 0.21
CA ASP A 293 -12.11 17.86 -0.20
C ASP A 293 -11.93 16.96 -1.42
N ALA A 294 -12.50 15.74 -1.41
CA ALA A 294 -12.41 14.81 -2.54
C ALA A 294 -13.10 15.33 -3.81
N MET A 295 -14.31 15.89 -3.69
CA MET A 295 -15.02 16.46 -4.85
C MET A 295 -14.35 17.73 -5.37
N THR A 296 -13.77 18.56 -4.50
CA THR A 296 -13.03 19.76 -4.90
C THR A 296 -11.73 19.39 -5.60
N ASP A 297 -11.01 18.39 -5.10
CA ASP A 297 -9.82 17.82 -5.73
C ASP A 297 -10.14 17.33 -7.15
N LEU A 298 -11.24 16.59 -7.31
CA LEU A 298 -11.75 16.13 -8.60
C LEU A 298 -12.01 17.28 -9.58
N VAL A 299 -12.79 18.29 -9.17
CA VAL A 299 -13.14 19.43 -10.04
C VAL A 299 -11.90 20.27 -10.40
N THR A 300 -10.98 20.42 -9.46
CA THR A 300 -9.79 21.27 -9.64
C THR A 300 -8.73 20.59 -10.51
N ASN A 301 -8.42 19.31 -10.23
CA ASN A 301 -7.29 18.62 -10.85
C ASN A 301 -7.68 17.77 -12.05
N TYR A 302 -8.97 17.47 -12.23
CA TYR A 302 -9.47 16.65 -13.34
C TYR A 302 -10.70 17.27 -14.04
N PRO A 303 -10.69 18.58 -14.37
CA PRO A 303 -11.88 19.33 -14.82
C PRO A 303 -12.46 18.83 -16.16
N THR A 304 -11.67 18.16 -17.00
CA THR A 304 -12.09 17.68 -18.32
C THR A 304 -12.69 16.27 -18.30
N THR A 305 -12.73 15.62 -17.14
CA THR A 305 -13.24 14.26 -17.00
C THR A 305 -14.75 14.24 -16.88
N THR A 306 -15.39 13.10 -17.18
CA THR A 306 -16.85 12.95 -17.07
C THR A 306 -17.36 13.05 -15.64
N TRP A 307 -16.50 12.85 -14.64
CA TRP A 307 -16.83 12.90 -13.21
C TRP A 307 -16.81 14.33 -12.64
N ALA A 308 -16.01 15.24 -13.20
CA ALA A 308 -15.90 16.60 -12.70
C ALA A 308 -17.23 17.38 -12.76
N PRO A 309 -18.04 17.35 -13.83
CA PRO A 309 -19.36 17.99 -13.83
C PRO A 309 -20.29 17.44 -12.75
N GLN A 310 -20.24 16.14 -12.46
CA GLN A 310 -21.07 15.52 -11.42
C GLN A 310 -20.65 15.97 -10.02
N ALA A 311 -19.34 16.00 -9.74
CA ALA A 311 -18.80 16.52 -8.49
C ALA A 311 -19.10 18.02 -8.31
N ASN A 312 -18.96 18.81 -9.38
CA ASN A 312 -19.29 20.22 -9.36
C ASN A 312 -20.78 20.45 -9.09
N ALA A 313 -21.66 19.68 -9.72
CA ALA A 313 -23.09 19.75 -9.45
C ALA A 313 -23.41 19.38 -7.99
N ALA A 314 -22.78 18.36 -7.44
CA ALA A 314 -22.95 17.97 -6.03
C ALA A 314 -22.47 19.06 -5.06
N LEU A 315 -21.33 19.69 -5.33
CA LEU A 315 -20.79 20.80 -4.53
C LEU A 315 -21.67 22.06 -4.55
N HIS A 316 -22.50 22.25 -5.59
CA HIS A 316 -23.39 23.40 -5.73
C HIS A 316 -24.86 23.06 -5.49
N ALA A 317 -25.18 21.79 -5.22
CA ALA A 317 -26.55 21.35 -4.98
C ALA A 317 -27.11 22.00 -3.72
N ASP A 318 -28.39 22.39 -3.78
CA ASP A 318 -29.07 22.96 -2.62
C ASP A 318 -29.05 21.98 -1.43
N GLN A 319 -28.74 22.51 -0.25
CA GLN A 319 -28.68 21.77 1.00
C GLN A 319 -29.95 22.01 1.82
N PRO A 320 -30.42 20.99 2.55
CA PRO A 320 -31.48 21.19 3.52
C PRO A 320 -30.96 22.05 4.68
N LEU A 321 -31.67 23.15 4.93
CA LEU A 321 -31.54 23.96 6.12
C LEU A 321 -32.75 23.70 7.02
N THR A 322 -32.48 23.37 8.27
CA THR A 322 -33.48 23.33 9.34
C THR A 322 -33.15 24.38 10.39
N GLY A 323 -34.15 24.86 11.10
CA GLY A 323 -33.88 25.67 12.28
C GLY A 323 -35.09 25.88 13.15
N THR A 324 -34.89 26.57 14.26
CA THR A 324 -35.94 26.89 15.22
C THR A 324 -35.92 28.38 15.52
N LEU A 325 -37.07 29.03 15.43
CA LEU A 325 -37.25 30.43 15.82
C LEU A 325 -37.68 30.49 17.28
N VAL A 326 -36.94 31.20 18.12
CA VAL A 326 -37.19 31.30 19.57
C VAL A 326 -37.13 32.74 20.05
N LEU A 327 -37.90 33.05 21.08
CA LEU A 327 -37.76 34.29 21.84
C LEU A 327 -36.49 34.23 22.70
N SER A 328 -35.68 35.28 22.68
CA SER A 328 -34.42 35.38 23.43
C SER A 328 -34.66 35.80 24.90
N ASP A 329 -35.49 35.04 25.61
CA ASP A 329 -35.73 35.19 27.04
C ASP A 329 -34.89 34.18 27.87
N GLN A 330 -35.11 34.12 29.19
CA GLN A 330 -34.38 33.16 30.05
C GLN A 330 -34.68 31.69 29.72
N ASN A 331 -35.76 31.39 28.98
CA ASN A 331 -36.22 30.05 28.64
C ASN A 331 -36.71 30.03 27.19
N PRO A 332 -35.85 29.72 26.19
CA PRO A 332 -36.11 29.99 24.78
C PRO A 332 -37.47 29.46 24.34
N THR A 333 -38.43 30.37 24.18
CA THR A 333 -39.82 30.03 23.85
C THR A 333 -39.99 29.95 22.34
N PRO A 334 -40.43 28.81 21.77
CA PRO A 334 -40.59 28.70 20.32
C PRO A 334 -41.67 29.63 19.75
N ILE A 335 -41.40 30.22 18.60
CA ILE A 335 -42.32 31.14 17.92
C ILE A 335 -42.98 30.43 16.75
N ALA A 336 -44.24 30.06 16.94
CA ALA A 336 -45.04 29.34 15.95
C ALA A 336 -45.64 30.25 14.86
N ASN A 337 -45.99 29.63 13.72
CA ASN A 337 -46.74 30.24 12.61
C ASN A 337 -46.14 31.55 12.11
N ARG A 338 -44.80 31.59 12.00
CA ARG A 338 -44.07 32.79 11.61
C ARG A 338 -43.37 32.62 10.29
N LEU A 339 -43.60 33.59 9.40
CA LEU A 339 -42.91 33.68 8.12
C LEU A 339 -41.44 34.04 8.38
N VAL A 340 -40.54 33.18 7.91
CA VAL A 340 -39.10 33.33 7.97
C VAL A 340 -38.59 33.54 6.55
N ARG A 341 -37.67 34.49 6.39
CA ARG A 341 -36.95 34.78 5.16
C ARG A 341 -35.45 34.57 5.37
N ILE A 342 -34.80 34.06 4.33
CA ILE A 342 -33.36 33.90 4.28
C ILE A 342 -32.87 34.59 3.01
N ALA A 343 -32.14 35.69 3.19
CA ALA A 343 -31.62 36.51 2.10
C ALA A 343 -30.18 36.09 1.75
N THR A 344 -29.92 35.83 0.46
CA THR A 344 -28.57 35.50 -0.03
C THR A 344 -27.69 36.72 -0.22
N HIS A 345 -28.28 37.91 -0.30
CA HIS A 345 -27.58 39.18 -0.42
C HIS A 345 -28.21 40.16 0.55
N TRP A 346 -27.37 40.83 1.33
CA TRP A 346 -27.78 41.90 2.22
C TRP A 346 -26.58 42.77 2.54
N LYS A 347 -26.86 43.99 3.01
CA LYS A 347 -25.85 44.92 3.53
C LYS A 347 -26.46 45.76 4.65
N ILE A 348 -25.60 46.31 5.50
CA ILE A 348 -26.00 47.33 6.47
C ILE A 348 -26.06 48.69 5.77
N VAL A 349 -27.16 49.40 5.92
CA VAL A 349 -27.37 50.73 5.32
C VAL A 349 -27.37 51.86 6.34
N LYS A 350 -27.71 51.56 7.60
CA LYS A 350 -27.55 52.43 8.77
C LYS A 350 -27.57 51.56 10.03
N ALA A 351 -27.24 52.13 11.18
CA ALA A 351 -27.30 51.41 12.46
C ALA A 351 -28.67 50.70 12.63
N HIS A 352 -28.62 49.41 12.96
CA HIS A 352 -29.77 48.51 13.12
C HIS A 352 -30.68 48.38 11.90
N THR A 353 -30.19 48.66 10.70
CA THR A 353 -30.97 48.56 9.46
C THR A 353 -30.18 47.91 8.36
N TYR A 354 -30.80 46.91 7.75
CA TYR A 354 -30.27 46.18 6.61
C TYR A 354 -31.09 46.48 5.34
N ASP A 355 -30.48 46.25 4.19
CA ASP A 355 -31.10 46.19 2.88
C ASP A 355 -30.78 44.81 2.30
N ASP A 356 -31.82 44.04 1.99
CA ASP A 356 -31.74 42.69 1.42
C ASP A 356 -32.18 42.65 -0.07
N SER A 357 -32.25 43.81 -0.71
CA SER A 357 -32.56 43.90 -2.14
C SER A 357 -31.42 43.37 -3.04
N GLY A 358 -31.77 42.85 -4.22
CA GLY A 358 -30.80 42.40 -5.23
C GLY A 358 -30.34 40.94 -5.10
N GLY A 359 -30.78 40.21 -4.06
CA GLY A 359 -30.53 38.78 -3.90
C GLY A 359 -31.78 37.91 -4.08
N LYS A 360 -31.58 36.58 -4.11
CA LYS A 360 -32.68 35.63 -4.00
C LYS A 360 -33.09 35.54 -2.53
N ILE A 361 -34.39 35.61 -2.27
CA ILE A 361 -34.96 35.43 -0.93
C ILE A 361 -35.67 34.08 -0.89
N TYR A 362 -35.28 33.25 0.06
CA TYR A 362 -35.94 31.99 0.35
C TYR A 362 -36.90 32.23 1.51
N SER A 363 -38.11 31.68 1.43
CA SER A 363 -39.14 31.89 2.44
C SER A 363 -39.71 30.56 2.91
N THR A 364 -40.02 30.47 4.19
CA THR A 364 -40.67 29.31 4.82
C THR A 364 -41.47 29.79 6.04
N SER A 365 -42.24 28.91 6.68
CA SER A 365 -42.97 29.24 7.91
C SER A 365 -42.61 28.29 9.03
N THR A 366 -42.63 28.79 10.26
CA THR A 366 -42.42 27.95 11.44
C THR A 366 -43.66 27.12 11.76
N ASP A 367 -43.44 25.87 12.18
CA ASP A 367 -44.48 24.99 12.71
C ASP A 367 -44.92 25.39 14.13
N ALA A 368 -45.82 24.60 14.73
CA ALA A 368 -46.31 24.84 16.11
C ALA A 368 -45.20 24.80 17.18
N LYS A 369 -44.05 24.22 16.87
CA LYS A 369 -42.87 24.13 17.74
C LYS A 369 -41.78 25.12 17.33
N GLY A 370 -42.09 26.10 16.48
CA GLY A 370 -41.14 27.10 16.01
C GLY A 370 -40.13 26.59 14.98
N ASN A 371 -40.23 25.35 14.51
CA ASN A 371 -39.27 24.78 13.57
C ASN A 371 -39.59 25.19 12.14
N PHE A 372 -38.56 25.46 11.36
CA PHE A 372 -38.68 25.71 9.93
C PHE A 372 -37.71 24.82 9.13
N LYS A 373 -38.07 24.59 7.86
CA LYS A 373 -37.25 23.88 6.90
C LYS A 373 -37.28 24.60 5.56
N VAL A 374 -36.13 24.68 4.90
CA VAL A 374 -35.96 25.25 3.56
C VAL A 374 -34.78 24.58 2.87
N THR A 375 -34.73 24.61 1.55
CA THR A 375 -33.62 24.07 0.76
C THR A 375 -32.95 25.21 0.01
N MET A 376 -31.64 25.34 0.15
CA MET A 376 -30.88 26.53 -0.29
C MET A 376 -29.48 26.17 -0.77
N PRO A 377 -28.91 26.90 -1.75
CA PRO A 377 -27.57 26.63 -2.23
C PRO A 377 -26.53 26.85 -1.13
N PRO A 378 -25.36 26.19 -1.23
CA PRO A 378 -24.22 26.49 -0.36
C PRO A 378 -23.80 27.96 -0.47
N GLY A 379 -23.42 28.54 0.65
CA GLY A 379 -23.02 29.94 0.72
C GLY A 379 -22.74 30.40 2.15
N GLN A 380 -22.22 31.62 2.26
CA GLN A 380 -21.85 32.21 3.54
C GLN A 380 -22.64 33.50 3.75
N ASN A 381 -22.75 33.90 5.02
CA ASN A 381 -23.36 35.16 5.42
C ASN A 381 -24.80 35.31 4.93
N TYR A 382 -25.61 34.25 4.96
CA TYR A 382 -27.04 34.40 4.70
C TYR A 382 -27.71 35.02 5.92
N LEU A 383 -28.55 36.04 5.69
CA LEU A 383 -29.26 36.72 6.77
C LEU A 383 -30.63 36.10 6.96
N ILE A 384 -30.94 35.71 8.19
CA ILE A 384 -32.27 35.23 8.57
C ILE A 384 -33.07 36.38 9.18
N THR A 385 -34.27 36.58 8.65
CA THR A 385 -35.24 37.56 9.12
C THR A 385 -36.59 36.88 9.33
N TRP A 386 -37.42 37.43 10.20
CA TRP A 386 -38.79 36.93 10.42
C TRP A 386 -39.78 38.08 10.37
N TRP A 387 -41.02 37.75 10.01
CA TRP A 387 -42.11 38.69 10.04
C TRP A 387 -42.44 39.08 11.48
N ASP A 388 -42.39 40.37 11.80
CA ASP A 388 -42.90 40.91 13.06
C ASP A 388 -44.28 41.55 12.81
N PRO A 389 -45.37 40.95 13.33
CA PRO A 389 -46.71 41.49 13.12
C PRO A 389 -46.91 42.86 13.78
N THR A 390 -46.16 43.18 14.85
CA THR A 390 -46.30 44.46 15.56
C THR A 390 -45.73 45.62 14.74
N ARG A 391 -44.68 45.36 13.96
CA ARG A 391 -44.01 46.33 13.09
C ARG A 391 -44.44 46.24 11.63
N SER A 392 -45.22 45.21 11.28
CA SER A 392 -45.63 44.91 9.90
C SER A 392 -44.45 44.88 8.93
N THR A 393 -43.31 44.30 9.36
CA THR A 393 -42.08 44.23 8.56
C THR A 393 -41.21 43.03 8.94
N PHE A 394 -40.22 42.71 8.11
CA PHE A 394 -39.21 41.70 8.43
C PHE A 394 -38.11 42.29 9.32
N VAL A 395 -37.79 41.59 10.39
CA VAL A 395 -36.79 42.04 11.37
C VAL A 395 -35.72 40.96 11.57
N THR A 396 -34.58 41.39 12.10
CA THR A 396 -33.51 40.54 12.60
C THR A 396 -32.96 41.14 13.90
N THR A 397 -32.23 40.36 14.68
CA THR A 397 -31.59 40.84 15.92
C THR A 397 -30.16 41.28 15.64
N PHE A 398 -29.77 42.40 16.26
CA PHE A 398 -28.45 43.00 16.14
C PHE A 398 -27.68 42.86 17.47
N LEU A 399 -26.42 42.42 17.41
CA LEU A 399 -25.50 42.39 18.56
C LEU A 399 -24.92 43.78 18.85
N SER A 400 -24.71 44.56 17.80
CA SER A 400 -24.27 45.94 17.81
C SER A 400 -24.83 46.65 16.59
N ASP A 401 -24.59 47.96 16.45
CA ASP A 401 -25.12 48.82 15.39
C ASP A 401 -25.07 48.20 13.99
N ASN A 402 -24.04 47.41 13.68
CA ASN A 402 -23.77 46.88 12.34
C ASN A 402 -23.61 45.36 12.25
N VAL A 403 -23.91 44.60 13.32
CA VAL A 403 -23.69 43.14 13.34
C VAL A 403 -25.00 42.41 13.62
N PRO A 404 -25.67 41.85 12.60
CA PRO A 404 -26.82 40.99 12.83
C PRO A 404 -26.37 39.64 13.39
N VAL A 405 -27.11 39.13 14.36
CA VAL A 405 -26.84 37.88 15.08
C VAL A 405 -27.21 36.66 14.23
N ASN A 406 -28.30 36.75 13.48
CA ASN A 406 -28.91 35.61 12.80
C ASN A 406 -28.34 35.44 11.38
N GLN A 407 -27.02 35.25 11.30
CA GLN A 407 -26.33 34.90 10.05
C GLN A 407 -26.03 33.39 10.02
N ILE A 408 -26.10 32.80 8.84
CA ILE A 408 -25.81 31.38 8.66
C ILE A 408 -24.90 31.12 7.46
N THR A 409 -24.05 30.11 7.60
CA THR A 409 -23.29 29.49 6.51
C THR A 409 -23.87 28.12 6.21
N ILE A 410 -24.12 27.86 4.93
CA ILE A 410 -24.54 26.57 4.41
C ILE A 410 -23.34 25.97 3.67
N ASN A 411 -22.74 24.94 4.24
CA ASN A 411 -21.62 24.24 3.62
C ASN A 411 -22.13 23.27 2.55
N ALA A 412 -21.36 23.09 1.48
CA ALA A 412 -21.67 22.08 0.48
C ALA A 412 -21.69 20.66 1.08
N LEU A 413 -22.60 19.82 0.56
CA LEU A 413 -22.78 18.41 0.93
C LEU A 413 -23.20 18.17 2.40
N GLU A 414 -23.52 19.21 3.16
CA GLU A 414 -23.76 19.17 4.59
C GLU A 414 -25.11 19.82 4.92
N PRO A 415 -26.07 19.06 5.49
CA PRO A 415 -27.28 19.63 6.06
C PRO A 415 -26.94 20.69 7.11
N ALA A 416 -27.59 21.85 7.03
CA ALA A 416 -27.39 22.94 7.97
C ALA A 416 -28.50 22.97 9.04
N HIS A 417 -28.12 23.34 10.26
CA HIS A 417 -29.05 23.58 11.36
C HIS A 417 -28.73 24.91 12.06
N THR A 418 -29.77 25.64 12.49
CA THR A 418 -29.59 26.91 13.20
C THR A 418 -30.71 27.18 14.22
N THR A 419 -30.40 27.99 15.23
CA THR A 419 -31.39 28.59 16.13
C THR A 419 -31.41 30.09 15.89
N VAL A 420 -32.59 30.63 15.61
CA VAL A 420 -32.82 32.04 15.33
C VAL A 420 -33.41 32.66 16.59
N ALA A 421 -32.65 33.51 17.26
CA ALA A 421 -33.10 34.19 18.47
C ALA A 421 -33.72 35.55 18.11
N THR A 422 -34.92 35.81 18.63
CA THR A 422 -35.60 37.11 18.51
C THR A 422 -35.40 37.91 19.78
N SER A 423 -34.95 39.15 19.66
CA SER A 423 -34.80 40.10 20.78
C SER A 423 -36.12 40.59 21.35
#